data_AF-A0A7V2S4T4-F1
#
_entry.id   AF-A0A7V2S4T4-F1
#
_cell.length_a   1.000
_cell.length_b   1.000
_cell.length_c   1.000
_cell.angle_alpha   90.00
_cell.angle_beta   90.00
_cell.angle_gamma   90.00
#
_symmetry.space_group_name_H-M   'P 1'
#
loop_
_entity.id
_entity.type
_entity.pdbx_description
1 polymer ?
#
loop_
_entity_poly.entity_id
_entity_poly.type
_entity_poly.pdbx_seq_one_letter_code
_entity_poly.pdbx_strand_id
1 'polypeptide(L)' 'MATYECSKCGMSVNATCGKCDAPLENDMLKLDNGAEVQISKCPNGHGKIKSPLCCGQDMSCSVNG' A
#
# COMPACT_ATOMS: atom_id res chain seq x y z
N MET A 1 11.42 -3.97 -4.05
CA MET A 1 11.13 -3.68 -2.63
C MET A 1 9.69 -4.06 -2.39
N ALA A 2 9.39 -4.73 -1.27
CA ALA A 2 8.02 -5.07 -0.92
C ALA A 2 7.17 -3.80 -0.79
N THR A 3 5.98 -3.79 -1.40
CA THR A 3 5.01 -2.70 -1.23
C THR A 3 4.45 -2.69 0.19
N TYR A 4 4.32 -3.86 0.82
CA TYR A 4 3.83 -4.00 2.19
C TYR A 4 4.54 -5.12 2.94
N GLU A 5 4.69 -4.98 4.26
CA GLU A 5 5.21 -6.02 5.14
C GLU A 5 4.39 -6.11 6.45
N CYS A 6 4.15 -7.34 6.91
CA CYS A 6 3.48 -7.60 8.17
C CYS A 6 4.51 -7.77 9.28
N SER A 7 4.55 -6.83 10.22
CA SER A 7 5.51 -6.85 11.34
C SER A 7 5.34 -8.05 12.30
N LYS A 8 4.21 -8.74 12.26
CA LYS A 8 3.95 -9.91 13.12
C LYS A 8 4.52 -11.22 12.58
N CYS A 9 4.34 -11.48 11.29
CA CYS A 9 4.69 -12.77 10.68
C CYS A 9 5.75 -12.66 9.58
N GLY A 10 6.20 -11.45 9.23
CA GLY A 10 7.18 -11.21 8.17
C GLY A 10 6.64 -11.39 6.75
N MET A 11 5.33 -11.61 6.59
CA MET A 11 4.72 -11.70 5.25
C MET A 11 4.90 -10.38 4.51
N SER A 12 5.49 -10.43 3.32
CA SER A 12 5.67 -9.28 2.45
C SER A 12 4.92 -9.45 1.13
N VAL A 13 4.43 -8.35 0.57
CA VAL A 13 3.62 -8.31 -0.65
C VAL A 13 4.15 -7.24 -1.59
N ASN A 14 4.27 -7.59 -2.88
CA ASN A 14 4.44 -6.65 -3.97
C ASN A 14 3.11 -6.46 -4.68
N ALA A 15 2.70 -5.22 -4.93
CA ALA A 15 1.45 -4.91 -5.62
C ALA A 15 1.69 -4.22 -6.97
N THR A 16 1.02 -4.72 -8.00
CA THR A 16 1.00 -4.14 -9.36
C THR A 16 -0.43 -3.81 -9.77
N CYS A 17 -0.60 -2.83 -10.65
CA CYS A 17 -1.90 -2.50 -11.21
C CYS A 17 -2.29 -3.56 -12.26
N GLY A 18 -3.35 -4.35 -12.01
CA GLY A 18 -3.78 -5.37 -12.97
C GLY A 18 -4.27 -4.87 -14.34
N LYS A 19 -4.37 -3.55 -14.54
CA LYS A 19 -4.74 -2.96 -15.84
C LYS A 19 -3.53 -2.62 -16.72
N CYS A 20 -2.40 -2.24 -16.11
CA CYS A 20 -1.23 -1.77 -16.86
C CYS A 20 0.08 -2.40 -16.38
N ASP A 21 0.00 -3.37 -15.46
CA ASP A 21 1.09 -4.11 -14.83
C ASP A 21 2.16 -3.28 -14.11
N ALA A 22 2.03 -1.95 -14.14
CA ALA A 22 2.92 -1.03 -13.43
C ALA A 22 2.89 -1.29 -11.90
N PRO A 23 4.05 -1.25 -11.24
CA PRO A 23 4.11 -1.32 -9.77
C PRO A 23 3.33 -0.18 -9.16
N LEU A 24 2.57 -0.46 -8.11
CA LEU A 24 1.87 0.59 -7.39
C LEU A 24 2.85 1.38 -6.52
N GLU A 25 2.67 2.69 -6.47
CA GLU A 25 3.50 3.62 -5.70
C GLU A 25 2.86 3.90 -4.35
N ASN A 26 3.67 3.99 -3.29
CA ASN A 26 3.18 4.34 -1.96
C ASN A 26 2.75 5.83 -1.91
N ASP A 27 1.64 6.12 -1.25
CA ASP A 27 1.13 7.48 -1.06
C ASP A 27 0.32 7.59 0.24
N MET A 28 0.03 8.80 0.68
CA MET A 28 -0.79 9.10 1.87
C MET A 28 -2.06 9.84 1.43
N LEU A 29 -3.22 9.28 1.77
CA LEU A 29 -4.50 9.92 1.52
C LEU A 29 -4.96 10.65 2.78
N LYS A 30 -5.05 11.97 2.69
CA LYS A 30 -5.75 12.79 3.69
C LYS A 30 -7.26 12.61 3.55
N LEU A 31 -7.90 12.27 4.64
CA LEU A 31 -9.35 12.20 4.78
C LEU A 31 -9.90 13.54 5.29
N ASP A 32 -11.19 13.78 5.06
CA ASP A 32 -11.84 15.04 5.44
C ASP A 32 -11.87 15.27 6.96
N ASN A 33 -11.74 14.19 7.75
CA ASN A 33 -11.62 14.26 9.21
C ASN A 33 -10.20 14.59 9.70
N GLY A 34 -9.27 14.88 8.78
CA GLY A 34 -7.87 15.19 9.09
C GLY A 34 -6.99 13.95 9.31
N ALA A 35 -7.54 12.74 9.28
CA ALA A 35 -6.75 11.52 9.37
C ALA A 35 -6.01 11.24 8.06
N GLU A 36 -4.85 10.59 8.15
CA GLU A 36 -4.09 10.13 7.00
C GLU A 36 -4.11 8.60 6.95
N VAL A 37 -4.36 8.06 5.76
CA VAL A 37 -4.31 6.61 5.52
C VAL A 37 -3.29 6.32 4.43
N GLN A 38 -2.43 5.35 4.69
CA GLN A 38 -1.47 4.89 3.71
C GLN A 38 -2.21 4.15 2.59
N ILE A 39 -1.81 4.41 1.35
CA ILE A 39 -2.40 3.80 0.15
C ILE A 39 -1.28 3.43 -0.84
N SER A 40 -1.59 2.56 -1.79
CA SER A 40 -0.81 2.45 -3.01
C SER A 40 -1.60 2.92 -4.21
N LYS A 41 -1.04 3.84 -4.99
CA LYS A 41 -1.67 4.39 -6.19
C LYS A 41 -1.03 3.85 -7.46
N CYS A 42 -1.84 3.71 -8.51
CA CYS A 42 -1.33 3.45 -9.84
C CYS A 42 -0.70 4.74 -10.40
N PRO A 43 0.56 4.71 -10.88
CA PRO A 43 1.21 5.90 -11.46
C PRO A 43 0.49 6.42 -12.71
N ASN A 44 -0.27 5.55 -13.38
CA ASN A 44 -1.05 5.90 -14.57
C ASN A 44 -2.49 6.39 -14.24
N GLY A 45 -2.82 6.58 -12.96
CA GLY A 45 -4.11 7.15 -12.56
C GLY A 45 -5.31 6.19 -12.64
N HIS A 46 -5.09 4.88 -12.78
CA HIS A 46 -6.19 3.89 -12.85
C HIS A 46 -6.93 3.67 -11.54
N GLY A 47 -6.32 4.04 -10.41
CA GLY A 47 -6.91 3.84 -9.09
C GLY A 47 -5.88 3.77 -7.97
N LYS A 48 -6.37 3.48 -6.77
CA LYS A 48 -5.59 3.35 -5.54
C LYS A 48 -6.22 2.29 -4.64
N ILE A 49 -5.39 1.60 -3.86
CA ILE A 49 -5.81 0.60 -2.87
C ILE A 49 -5.37 1.04 -1.48
N LYS A 50 -6.16 0.70 -0.47
CA LYS A 50 -5.72 0.73 0.92
C LYS A 50 -4.79 -0.47 1.17
N SER A 51 -3.91 -0.34 2.14
CA SER A 51 -3.07 -1.42 2.64
C SER A 51 -3.87 -2.70 2.94
N PRO A 52 -3.35 -3.89 2.58
CA PRO A 52 -3.98 -5.16 2.88
C PRO A 52 -3.93 -5.47 4.38
N LEU A 53 -4.84 -6.33 4.84
CA LEU A 53 -4.85 -6.84 6.22
C LEU A 53 -4.09 -8.17 6.33
N CYS A 54 -3.21 -8.28 7.32
CA CYS A 54 -2.52 -9.52 7.71
C CYS A 54 -2.46 -9.63 9.23
N CYS A 55 -2.66 -10.82 9.80
CA CYS A 55 -2.68 -11.05 11.26
C CYS A 55 -3.65 -10.12 12.03
N GLY A 56 -4.77 -9.75 11.41
CA GLY A 56 -5.79 -8.88 11.99
C GLY A 56 -5.39 -7.39 12.07
N GLN A 57 -4.30 -7.00 11.40
CA GLN A 57 -3.85 -5.61 11.32
C GLN A 57 -3.56 -5.20 9.88
N ASP A 58 -3.66 -3.91 9.64
CA ASP A 58 -3.27 -3.28 8.40
C ASP A 58 -1.75 -3.42 8.21
N MET A 59 -1.31 -3.87 7.03
CA MET A 59 0.11 -3.96 6.71
C MET A 59 0.66 -2.56 6.40
N SER A 60 1.89 -2.28 6.81
CA SER A 60 2.54 -0.99 6.53
C SER A 60 3.48 -1.13 5.34
N CYS A 61 3.74 -0.03 4.62
CA CYS A 61 4.76 -0.07 3.58
C CYS A 61 6.15 -0.04 4.24
N SER A 62 6.97 -1.03 3.92
CA SER A 62 8.40 -1.03 4.25
C SER A 62 9.17 -0.17 3.25
N VAL A 63 8.88 1.13 3.20
CA VAL A 63 9.84 2.09 2.66
C VAL A 63 10.96 2.23 3.70
N ASN A 64 11.89 1.27 3.70
CA ASN A 64 13.19 1.49 4.33
C ASN A 64 13.79 2.74 3.67
N GLY A 65 14.00 3.79 4.47
CA GLY A 65 14.82 4.93 4.10
C GLY A 65 16.29 4.58 3.97
#